data_AF-A0A6G0XXX8-F1
#
_entry.id   AF-A0A6G0XXX8-F1
#
_cell.length_a   1.000
_cell.length_b   1.000
_cell.length_c   1.000
_cell.angle_alpha   90.00
_cell.angle_beta   90.00
_cell.angle_gamma   90.00
#
_symmetry.space_group_name_H-M   'P 1'
#
loop_
_entity.id
_entity.type
_entity.pdbx_description
1 polymer ?
#
loop_
_entity_poly.entity_id
_entity_poly.type
_entity_poly.pdbx_seq_one_letter_code
_entity_poly.pdbx_strand_id
1 'polypeptide(L)'
;MAGNSALKRKRNHSEDEKLNHTASVQFTREIKKIKTFETQKTLKTLAKDPQNPTLKAKVDLLKALDPEHLARRAMLSLGLDPPEKKAKKETISSDVVKALEASLLKHKRLAPLLDTWKVKATERANKLFQEENAVLKQSLEGKPIAPSTRRAASAPESMFVGSLSGEQAEDDIADFLGENKKKNRPGQRARKQRALMEEQRKSGKLPAPTRDSNSKYGPSSRDKERPAAAQRPPRPGSLSNKMGKQKPMAVPAPRPAKATPAPPQRATITAQDKAHHPSWAAKQAQKEKEKIPAFAGKKVVFDD
;
A
#
# COMPACT_ATOMS: atom_id res chain seq x y z
N MET A 1 27.09 -10.82 48.81
CA MET A 1 25.98 -10.11 48.14
C MET A 1 26.47 -9.57 46.80
N ALA A 2 26.27 -10.32 45.71
CA ALA A 2 26.66 -9.89 44.37
C ALA A 2 25.54 -9.05 43.77
N GLY A 3 25.81 -7.77 43.51
CA GLY A 3 24.87 -6.85 42.90
C GLY A 3 24.63 -7.22 41.44
N ASN A 4 23.39 -7.61 41.12
CA ASN A 4 22.89 -7.67 39.76
C ASN A 4 22.82 -6.25 39.18
N SER A 5 23.97 -5.69 38.81
CA SER A 5 24.06 -4.46 38.02
C SER A 5 23.53 -4.79 36.64
N ALA A 6 22.23 -4.55 36.47
CA ALA A 6 21.52 -4.65 35.22
C ALA A 6 22.11 -3.64 34.23
N LEU A 7 23.15 -4.06 33.49
CA LEU A 7 23.56 -3.40 32.27
C LEU A 7 22.34 -3.34 31.35
N LYS A 8 21.67 -2.18 31.34
CA LYS A 8 20.62 -1.82 30.37
C LYS A 8 21.26 -1.81 28.98
N ARG A 9 21.42 -2.99 28.37
CA ARG A 9 21.75 -3.10 26.95
C ARG A 9 20.65 -2.36 26.20
N LYS A 10 21.02 -1.30 25.49
CA LYS A 10 20.11 -0.58 24.61
C LYS A 10 19.58 -1.59 23.59
N ARG A 11 18.33 -2.02 23.75
CA ARG A 11 17.68 -2.90 22.78
C ARG A 11 17.55 -2.09 21.49
N ASN A 12 18.18 -2.58 20.41
CA ASN A 12 17.99 -1.98 19.10
C ASN A 12 16.58 -2.32 18.63
N HIS A 13 15.70 -1.33 18.63
CA HIS A 13 14.36 -1.45 18.08
C HIS A 13 14.42 -1.56 16.56
N SER A 14 13.67 -2.52 16.00
CA SER A 14 13.49 -2.63 14.55
C SER A 14 12.82 -1.36 14.00
N GLU A 15 13.01 -1.09 12.70
CA GLU A 15 12.31 0.02 12.03
C GLU A 15 10.79 -0.09 12.22
N ASP A 16 10.28 -1.31 12.19
CA ASP A 16 8.89 -1.69 12.41
C ASP A 16 8.38 -1.33 13.80
N GLU A 17 9.13 -1.66 14.85
CA GLU A 17 8.79 -1.27 16.22
C GLU A 17 8.74 0.24 16.38
N LYS A 18 9.69 0.97 15.77
CA LYS A 18 9.72 2.44 15.80
C LYS A 18 8.53 3.04 15.06
N LEU A 19 8.17 2.48 13.91
CA LEU A 19 7.04 2.92 13.09
C LEU A 19 5.73 2.69 13.83
N ASN A 20 5.53 1.50 14.40
CA ASN A 20 4.37 1.15 15.22
C ASN A 20 4.26 2.04 16.47
N HIS A 21 5.37 2.28 17.18
CA HIS A 21 5.38 3.17 18.34
C HIS A 21 5.00 4.61 17.96
N THR A 22 5.55 5.11 16.85
CA THR A 22 5.26 6.45 16.35
C THR A 22 3.79 6.59 15.96
N ALA A 23 3.21 5.60 15.27
CA ALA A 23 1.78 5.53 14.97
C ALA A 23 0.95 5.59 16.24
N SER A 24 1.25 4.69 17.19
CA SER A 24 0.52 4.57 18.46
C SER A 24 0.49 5.89 19.23
N VAL A 25 1.64 6.57 19.35
CA VAL A 25 1.73 7.86 20.04
C VAL A 25 0.91 8.93 19.34
N GLN A 26 0.97 9.01 18.01
CA GLN A 26 0.21 9.99 17.23
C GLN A 26 -1.30 9.74 17.33
N PHE A 27 -1.76 8.50 17.12
CA PHE A 27 -3.16 8.11 17.29
C PHE A 27 -3.67 8.44 18.68
N THR A 28 -2.94 8.04 19.72
CA THR A 28 -3.34 8.29 21.12
C THR A 28 -3.48 9.79 21.42
N ARG A 29 -2.56 10.63 20.92
CA ARG A 29 -2.62 12.09 21.10
C ARG A 29 -3.85 12.68 20.42
N GLU A 30 -4.13 12.32 19.17
CA GLU A 30 -5.28 12.84 18.44
C GLU A 30 -6.61 12.33 19.01
N ILE A 31 -6.70 11.05 19.38
CA ILE A 31 -7.89 10.49 20.02
C ILE A 31 -8.18 11.19 21.35
N LYS A 32 -7.15 11.50 22.16
CA LYS A 32 -7.33 12.28 23.39
C LYS A 32 -7.94 13.66 23.11
N LYS A 33 -7.45 14.39 22.10
CA LYS A 33 -8.00 15.69 21.70
C LYS A 33 -9.45 15.61 21.23
N ILE A 34 -9.78 14.59 20.43
CA ILE A 34 -11.14 14.37 19.94
C ILE A 34 -12.07 14.01 21.10
N LYS A 35 -11.64 13.10 21.99
CA LYS A 35 -12.39 12.72 23.20
C LYS A 35 -12.68 13.93 24.08
N THR A 36 -11.69 14.78 24.35
CA THR A 36 -11.91 16.00 25.16
C THR A 36 -12.88 16.96 24.48
N PHE A 37 -12.77 17.13 23.16
CA PHE A 37 -13.67 18.00 22.40
C PHE A 37 -15.13 17.50 22.43
N GLU A 38 -15.36 16.21 22.16
CA GLU A 38 -16.70 15.62 22.20
C GLU A 38 -17.29 15.62 23.62
N THR A 39 -16.47 15.40 24.64
CA THR A 39 -16.89 15.50 26.05
C THR A 39 -17.30 16.93 26.39
N GLN A 40 -16.52 17.94 26.02
CA GLN A 40 -16.88 19.34 26.24
C GLN A 40 -18.14 19.74 25.47
N LYS A 41 -18.28 19.28 24.23
CA LYS A 41 -19.46 19.54 23.41
C LYS A 41 -20.73 18.97 24.05
N THR A 42 -20.68 17.71 24.51
CA THR A 42 -21.81 17.05 25.19
C THR A 42 -22.11 17.65 26.56
N LEU A 43 -21.10 18.08 27.32
CA LEU A 43 -21.29 18.82 28.56
C LEU A 43 -21.96 20.18 28.32
N LYS A 44 -21.57 20.93 27.28
CA LYS A 44 -22.22 22.20 26.93
C LYS A 44 -23.68 22.02 26.54
N THR A 45 -24.05 20.92 25.88
CA THR A 45 -25.46 20.61 25.60
C THR A 45 -26.20 20.17 26.86
N LEU A 46 -25.57 19.38 27.73
CA LEU A 46 -26.16 18.96 29.00
C LEU A 46 -26.39 20.15 29.95
N ALA A 47 -25.55 21.18 29.91
CA ALA A 47 -25.74 22.39 30.68
C ALA A 47 -27.00 23.18 30.29
N LYS A 48 -27.48 23.03 29.03
CA LYS A 48 -28.74 23.61 28.57
C LYS A 48 -29.94 22.79 29.04
N ASP A 49 -29.80 21.46 29.02
CA ASP A 49 -30.84 20.51 29.42
C ASP A 49 -30.34 19.51 30.48
N PRO A 50 -30.25 19.92 31.77
CA PRO A 50 -29.63 19.10 32.82
C PRO A 50 -30.36 17.78 33.10
N GLN A 51 -31.66 17.72 32.79
CA GLN A 51 -32.52 16.57 33.05
C GLN A 51 -32.42 15.47 31.98
N ASN A 52 -31.62 15.63 30.92
CA ASN A 52 -31.54 14.64 29.85
C ASN A 52 -30.61 13.46 30.24
N PRO A 53 -31.16 12.26 30.56
CA PRO A 53 -30.35 11.13 31.02
C PRO A 53 -29.44 10.56 29.92
N THR A 54 -29.83 10.72 28.65
CA THR A 54 -29.07 10.19 27.51
C THR A 54 -27.75 10.93 27.32
N LEU A 55 -27.75 12.26 27.51
CA LEU A 55 -26.54 13.08 27.43
C LEU A 55 -25.60 12.78 28.59
N LYS A 56 -26.14 12.57 29.80
CA LYS A 56 -25.36 12.17 30.97
C LYS A 56 -24.69 10.81 30.76
N ALA A 57 -25.44 9.80 30.32
CA ALA A 57 -24.90 8.49 29.98
C ALA A 57 -23.81 8.57 28.89
N LYS A 58 -24.02 9.40 27.86
CA LYS A 58 -23.00 9.61 26.80
C LYS A 58 -21.72 10.23 27.33
N VAL A 59 -21.81 11.19 28.26
CA VAL A 59 -20.64 11.80 28.91
C VAL A 59 -19.87 10.75 29.73
N ASP A 60 -20.58 9.90 30.48
CA ASP A 60 -19.95 8.87 31.30
C ASP A 60 -19.28 7.80 30.43
N LEU A 61 -19.91 7.38 29.33
CA LEU A 61 -19.29 6.51 28.33
C LEU A 61 -18.04 7.15 27.69
N LEU A 62 -18.11 8.43 27.30
CA LEU A 62 -16.96 9.15 26.76
C LEU A 62 -15.81 9.20 27.77
N LYS A 63 -16.09 9.41 29.05
CA LYS A 63 -15.08 9.41 30.13
C LYS A 63 -14.46 8.04 30.34
N ALA A 64 -15.26 6.97 30.36
CA ALA A 64 -14.81 5.59 30.54
C ALA A 64 -13.95 5.06 29.37
N LEU A 65 -14.10 5.64 28.18
CA LEU A 65 -13.42 5.18 26.98
C LEU A 65 -11.90 5.32 27.05
N ASP A 66 -11.15 4.23 26.86
CA ASP A 66 -9.69 4.26 26.88
C ASP A 66 -9.12 4.71 25.51
N PRO A 67 -8.42 5.86 25.41
CA PRO A 67 -7.81 6.29 24.16
C PRO A 67 -6.75 5.32 23.62
N GLU A 68 -6.08 4.55 24.49
CA GLU A 68 -5.08 3.57 24.05
C GLU A 68 -5.73 2.39 23.34
N HIS A 69 -6.89 1.94 23.83
CA HIS A 69 -7.68 0.90 23.19
C HIS A 69 -8.12 1.33 21.78
N LEU A 70 -8.63 2.55 21.62
CA LEU A 70 -9.00 3.06 20.28
C LEU A 70 -7.79 3.22 19.37
N ALA A 71 -6.65 3.66 19.90
CA ALA A 71 -5.42 3.78 19.10
C ALA A 71 -4.98 2.41 18.57
N ARG A 72 -5.06 1.36 19.41
CA ARG A 72 -4.78 -0.02 18.97
C ARG A 72 -5.77 -0.47 17.91
N ARG A 73 -7.07 -0.24 18.10
CA ARG A 73 -8.10 -0.59 17.11
C ARG A 73 -7.90 0.14 15.77
N ALA A 74 -7.48 1.41 15.81
CA ALA A 74 -7.11 2.17 14.62
C ALA A 74 -5.90 1.54 13.91
N MET A 75 -4.84 1.20 14.63
CA MET A 75 -3.65 0.54 14.06
C MET A 75 -3.97 -0.84 13.48
N LEU A 76 -4.78 -1.65 14.16
CA LEU A 76 -5.23 -2.94 13.65
C LEU A 76 -6.01 -2.80 12.33
N SER A 77 -6.83 -1.75 12.17
CA SER A 77 -7.52 -1.50 10.90
C SER A 77 -6.58 -1.16 9.74
N LEU A 78 -5.32 -0.81 10.04
CA LEU A 78 -4.26 -0.53 9.08
C LEU A 78 -3.34 -1.74 8.84
N GLY A 79 -3.58 -2.88 9.51
CA GLY A 79 -2.65 -4.01 9.50
C GLY A 79 -1.34 -3.73 10.23
N LEU A 80 -1.27 -2.65 11.02
CA LEU A 80 -0.15 -2.40 11.92
C LEU A 80 -0.46 -3.13 13.22
N ASP A 81 0.25 -4.22 13.48
CA ASP A 81 0.04 -5.01 14.68
C ASP A 81 0.83 -4.41 15.86
N PRO A 82 0.18 -3.73 16.83
CA PRO A 82 0.88 -3.26 18.01
C PRO A 82 1.33 -4.48 18.82
N PRO A 83 2.55 -4.47 19.39
CA PRO A 83 3.01 -5.58 20.22
C PRO A 83 2.00 -5.82 21.34
N GLU A 84 1.39 -7.01 21.35
CA GLU A 84 0.43 -7.42 22.36
C GLU A 84 1.13 -7.49 23.72
N LYS A 85 1.13 -6.37 24.45
CA LYS A 85 1.22 -6.46 25.90
C LYS A 85 -0.10 -7.07 26.34
N LYS A 86 -0.06 -8.35 26.71
CA LYS A 86 -1.18 -9.14 27.28
C LYS A 86 -1.85 -8.37 28.42
N ALA A 87 -2.71 -7.43 28.07
CA ALA A 87 -3.53 -6.70 29.01
C ALA A 87 -4.77 -7.56 29.20
N LYS A 88 -4.76 -8.38 30.25
CA LYS A 88 -5.98 -8.94 30.83
C LYS A 88 -6.89 -7.78 31.21
N LYS A 89 -7.83 -7.40 30.35
CA LYS A 89 -8.98 -6.57 30.70
C LYS A 89 -10.12 -6.98 29.81
N GLU A 90 -11.06 -7.68 30.42
CA GLU A 90 -12.38 -7.98 29.88
C GLU A 90 -13.06 -6.66 29.52
N THR A 91 -13.17 -6.40 28.23
CA THR A 91 -13.87 -5.23 27.72
C THR A 91 -15.36 -5.54 27.77
N ILE A 92 -16.09 -4.86 28.65
CA ILE A 92 -17.55 -4.81 28.65
C ILE A 92 -17.97 -4.22 27.29
N SER A 93 -18.20 -5.09 26.31
CA SER A 93 -18.48 -4.68 24.94
C SER A 93 -19.98 -4.49 24.77
N SER A 94 -20.52 -3.41 25.34
CA SER A 94 -21.86 -2.99 24.95
C SER A 94 -21.81 -2.45 23.52
N ASP A 95 -22.82 -2.74 22.70
CA ASP A 95 -22.85 -2.29 21.30
C ASP A 95 -22.84 -0.77 21.18
N VAL A 96 -23.29 -0.07 22.23
CA VAL A 96 -23.21 1.39 22.35
C VAL A 96 -21.75 1.86 22.39
N VAL A 97 -20.86 1.18 23.12
CA VAL A 97 -19.43 1.51 23.15
C VAL A 97 -18.81 1.29 21.78
N LYS A 98 -19.10 0.17 21.10
CA LYS A 98 -18.59 -0.10 19.75
C LYS A 98 -19.06 0.95 18.73
N ALA A 99 -20.31 1.39 18.81
CA ALA A 99 -20.84 2.44 17.95
C ALA A 99 -20.15 3.79 18.20
N LEU A 100 -19.89 4.12 19.46
CA LEU A 100 -19.16 5.33 19.86
C LEU A 100 -17.70 5.28 19.38
N GLU A 101 -17.03 4.15 19.54
CA GLU A 101 -15.67 3.93 19.01
C GLU A 101 -15.63 4.10 17.49
N ALA A 102 -16.57 3.50 16.76
CA ALA A 102 -16.66 3.64 15.32
C ALA A 102 -16.91 5.10 14.91
N SER A 103 -17.71 5.85 15.68
CA SER A 103 -17.94 7.27 15.47
C SER A 103 -16.65 8.09 15.66
N LEU A 104 -15.88 7.82 16.71
CA LEU A 104 -14.60 8.50 16.97
C LEU A 104 -13.53 8.19 15.93
N LEU A 105 -13.44 6.95 15.45
CA LEU A 105 -12.50 6.56 14.40
C LEU A 105 -12.85 7.19 13.04
N LYS A 106 -14.12 7.48 12.79
CA LYS A 106 -14.60 8.21 11.59
C LYS A 106 -14.51 9.73 11.72
N HIS A 107 -13.97 10.25 12.82
CA HIS A 107 -13.92 11.68 13.06
C HIS A 107 -13.01 12.39 12.03
N LYS A 108 -13.47 13.54 11.51
CA LYS A 108 -12.81 14.27 10.41
C LYS A 108 -11.34 14.62 10.68
N ARG A 109 -10.98 14.90 11.93
CA ARG A 109 -9.59 15.18 12.34
C ARG A 109 -8.67 13.96 12.29
N LEU A 110 -9.24 12.76 12.42
CA LEU A 110 -8.50 11.49 12.42
C LEU A 110 -8.28 10.94 11.02
N ALA A 111 -9.18 11.26 10.08
CA ALA A 111 -9.12 10.83 8.68
C ALA A 111 -7.76 11.08 8.00
N PRO A 112 -7.20 12.31 7.98
CA PRO A 112 -5.91 12.54 7.32
C PRO A 112 -4.78 11.73 7.96
N LEU A 113 -4.83 11.56 9.28
CA LEU A 113 -3.84 10.76 10.00
C LEU A 113 -3.95 9.28 9.60
N LEU A 114 -5.17 8.71 9.56
CA LEU A 114 -5.38 7.35 9.06
C LEU A 114 -4.85 7.18 7.65
N ASP A 115 -5.11 8.12 6.74
CA ASP A 115 -4.66 8.01 5.35
C ASP A 115 -3.14 8.09 5.23
N THR A 116 -2.47 8.97 5.98
CA THR A 116 -1.00 9.00 6.02
C THR A 116 -0.40 7.68 6.50
N TRP A 117 -1.03 7.03 7.48
CA TRP A 117 -0.56 5.75 8.01
C TRP A 117 -0.94 4.57 7.14
N LYS A 118 -2.04 4.62 6.38
CA LYS A 118 -2.34 3.64 5.32
C LYS A 118 -1.24 3.62 4.28
N VAL A 119 -0.84 4.79 3.77
CA VAL A 119 0.23 4.89 2.76
C VAL A 119 1.53 4.28 3.29
N LYS A 120 1.95 4.66 4.51
CA LYS A 120 3.15 4.09 5.15
C LYS A 120 3.05 2.57 5.38
N ALA A 121 1.88 2.07 5.79
CA ALA A 121 1.66 0.64 5.96
C ALA A 121 1.77 -0.10 4.62
N THR A 122 1.22 0.45 3.53
CA THR A 122 1.35 -0.13 2.20
C THR A 122 2.77 -0.09 1.65
N GLU A 123 3.51 1.00 1.87
CA GLU A 123 4.92 1.10 1.50
C GLU A 123 5.76 0.05 2.22
N ARG A 124 5.51 -0.14 3.52
CA ARG A 124 6.16 -1.18 4.32
C ARG A 124 5.83 -2.59 3.81
N ALA A 125 4.56 -2.87 3.54
CA ALA A 125 4.14 -4.17 2.99
C ALA A 125 4.83 -4.46 1.65
N ASN A 126 4.92 -3.46 0.78
CA ASN A 126 5.64 -3.57 -0.49
C ASN A 126 7.14 -3.81 -0.31
N LYS A 127 7.77 -3.15 0.68
CA LYS A 127 9.19 -3.35 1.00
C LYS A 127 9.45 -4.78 1.48
N LEU A 128 8.65 -5.29 2.42
CA LEU A 128 8.75 -6.68 2.90
C LEU A 128 8.56 -7.69 1.76
N PHE A 129 7.60 -7.46 0.88
CA PHE A 129 7.37 -8.32 -0.28
C PHE A 129 8.55 -8.30 -1.26
N GLN A 130 9.21 -7.16 -1.47
CA GLN A 130 10.40 -7.07 -2.31
C GLN A 130 11.59 -7.79 -1.69
N GLU A 131 11.80 -7.64 -0.38
CA GLU A 131 12.86 -8.32 0.37
C GLU A 131 12.67 -9.85 0.33
N GLU A 132 11.46 -10.34 0.57
CA GLU A 132 11.13 -11.77 0.48
C GLU A 132 11.38 -12.32 -0.93
N ASN A 133 10.93 -11.61 -1.97
CA ASN A 133 11.20 -12.00 -3.35
C ASN A 133 12.70 -11.97 -3.71
N ALA A 134 13.47 -11.04 -3.14
CA ALA A 134 14.92 -10.99 -3.33
C ALA A 134 15.60 -12.20 -2.68
N VAL A 135 15.18 -12.58 -1.47
CA VAL A 135 15.68 -13.78 -0.79
C VAL A 135 15.32 -15.06 -1.56
N LEU A 136 14.09 -15.16 -2.09
CA LEU A 136 13.68 -16.28 -2.94
C LEU A 136 14.48 -16.37 -4.24
N LYS A 137 14.84 -15.23 -4.85
CA LYS A 137 15.71 -15.23 -6.04
C LYS A 137 17.15 -15.64 -5.68
N GLN A 138 17.68 -15.13 -4.57
CA GLN A 138 19.01 -15.52 -4.08
C GLN A 138 19.09 -17.02 -3.75
N SER A 139 18.03 -17.63 -3.22
CA SER A 139 18.02 -19.07 -2.93
C SER A 139 17.95 -19.93 -4.19
N LEU A 140 17.32 -19.44 -5.27
CA LEU A 140 17.32 -20.09 -6.58
C LEU A 140 18.67 -19.98 -7.28
N GLU A 141 19.31 -18.81 -7.25
CA GLU A 141 20.61 -18.56 -7.90
C GLU A 141 21.80 -19.15 -7.11
N GLY A 142 21.70 -19.19 -5.77
CA GLY A 142 22.73 -19.71 -4.88
C GLY A 142 22.77 -21.23 -4.76
N LYS A 143 21.85 -21.96 -5.41
CA LYS A 143 21.98 -23.41 -5.56
C LYS A 143 22.85 -23.65 -6.80
N PRO A 144 24.16 -23.92 -6.66
CA PRO A 144 24.94 -24.34 -7.82
C PRO A 144 24.22 -25.55 -8.40
N ILE A 145 23.81 -25.42 -9.66
CA ILE A 145 23.47 -26.57 -10.48
C ILE A 145 24.77 -27.36 -10.55
N ALA A 146 25.00 -28.22 -9.56
CA ALA A 146 26.00 -29.26 -9.67
C ALA A 146 25.65 -29.96 -10.99
N PRO A 147 26.58 -29.99 -11.97
CA PRO A 147 26.32 -30.65 -13.22
C PRO A 147 25.92 -32.06 -12.86
N SER A 148 24.66 -32.39 -13.18
CA SER A 148 24.11 -33.73 -13.07
C SER A 148 24.99 -34.62 -13.93
N THR A 149 25.97 -35.21 -13.28
CA THR A 149 26.75 -36.32 -13.78
C THR A 149 25.73 -37.41 -14.09
N ARG A 150 25.54 -37.63 -15.38
CA ARG A 150 24.81 -38.76 -15.93
C ARG A 150 25.26 -40.06 -15.24
N ARG A 151 24.28 -40.96 -15.04
CA ARG A 151 24.37 -42.38 -14.62
C ARG A 151 24.29 -42.64 -13.12
N ALA A 152 23.11 -42.98 -12.63
CA ALA A 152 22.70 -44.38 -12.45
C ALA A 152 21.34 -44.43 -11.75
N ALA A 153 20.49 -45.33 -12.22
CA ALA A 153 19.21 -45.68 -11.60
C ALA A 153 19.46 -46.24 -10.19
N SER A 154 19.04 -45.51 -9.18
CA SER A 154 18.87 -46.01 -7.81
C SER A 154 17.92 -45.03 -7.12
N ALA A 155 16.65 -45.43 -7.06
CA ALA A 155 15.63 -44.71 -6.33
C ALA A 155 15.95 -44.79 -4.83
N PRO A 156 15.92 -43.69 -4.06
CA PRO A 156 15.87 -43.79 -2.62
C PRO A 156 14.47 -44.26 -2.21
N GLU A 157 14.40 -45.54 -1.93
CA GLU A 157 13.30 -46.20 -1.24
C GLU A 157 13.23 -45.71 0.22
N SER A 158 12.02 -45.41 0.69
CA SER A 158 11.61 -45.24 2.08
C SER A 158 12.02 -43.95 2.84
N MET A 159 11.06 -43.03 2.93
CA MET A 159 10.43 -42.64 4.19
C MET A 159 9.35 -41.59 3.89
N PHE A 160 8.23 -42.01 3.31
CA PHE A 160 6.90 -41.44 3.60
C PHE A 160 5.85 -42.45 3.12
N VAL A 161 5.65 -43.45 3.97
CA VAL A 161 4.56 -44.43 3.92
C VAL A 161 3.28 -43.75 4.42
N GLY A 162 2.20 -43.94 3.66
CA GLY A 162 0.81 -44.04 4.15
C GLY A 162 0.16 -42.76 4.68
N SER A 163 -0.96 -42.26 4.17
CA SER A 163 -2.05 -42.92 3.48
C SER A 163 -2.85 -41.84 2.77
N LEU A 164 -3.19 -42.03 1.50
CA LEU A 164 -4.39 -41.52 0.82
C LEU A 164 -4.36 -42.06 -0.61
N SER A 165 -4.51 -43.39 -0.70
CA SER A 165 -5.12 -44.00 -1.88
C SER A 165 -6.61 -43.67 -1.79
N GLY A 166 -7.09 -42.90 -2.76
CA GLY A 166 -8.41 -42.29 -2.81
C GLY A 166 -8.52 -41.48 -4.09
N GLU A 167 -8.35 -42.19 -5.20
CA GLU A 167 -8.59 -41.76 -6.57
C GLU A 167 -10.04 -41.24 -6.69
N GLN A 168 -10.21 -40.06 -7.30
CA GLN A 168 -11.49 -39.36 -7.58
C GLN A 168 -12.22 -38.68 -6.41
N ALA A 169 -11.67 -37.58 -5.84
CA ALA A 169 -12.47 -36.62 -5.04
C ALA A 169 -11.85 -35.21 -4.89
N GLU A 170 -10.94 -34.76 -5.77
CA GLU A 170 -10.25 -33.47 -5.57
C GLU A 170 -11.16 -32.23 -5.80
N ASP A 171 -12.34 -32.39 -6.40
CA ASP A 171 -13.30 -31.29 -6.58
C ASP A 171 -14.21 -31.06 -5.33
N ASP A 172 -14.31 -32.02 -4.40
CA ASP A 172 -15.20 -31.90 -3.23
C ASP A 172 -14.49 -31.35 -1.97
N ILE A 173 -13.16 -31.44 -1.90
CA ILE A 173 -12.38 -30.88 -0.78
C ILE A 173 -12.37 -29.34 -0.83
N ALA A 174 -12.47 -28.75 -2.03
CA ALA A 174 -12.61 -27.31 -2.20
C ALA A 174 -14.00 -26.79 -1.77
N ASP A 175 -15.05 -27.60 -1.92
CA ASP A 175 -16.42 -27.24 -1.50
C ASP A 175 -16.61 -27.43 0.02
N PHE A 176 -15.84 -28.30 0.68
CA PHE A 176 -15.90 -28.52 2.14
C PHE A 176 -15.21 -27.42 2.98
N LEU A 177 -14.23 -26.70 2.43
CA LEU A 177 -13.53 -25.60 3.13
C LEU A 177 -14.30 -24.27 3.15
N GLY A 178 -15.57 -24.26 2.71
CA GLY A 178 -16.45 -23.10 2.85
C GLY A 178 -15.99 -21.87 2.06
N GLU A 179 -15.23 -22.07 0.97
CA GLU A 179 -14.86 -21.00 0.06
C GLU A 179 -16.09 -20.61 -0.76
N ASN A 180 -16.95 -19.80 -0.13
CA ASN A 180 -18.19 -19.27 -0.70
C ASN A 180 -17.92 -18.80 -2.13
N LYS A 181 -18.48 -19.53 -3.11
CA LYS A 181 -18.43 -19.26 -4.55
C LYS A 181 -18.87 -17.83 -4.84
N LYS A 182 -17.93 -16.88 -4.75
CA LYS A 182 -18.09 -15.51 -5.26
C LYS A 182 -18.26 -15.67 -6.77
N LYS A 183 -19.50 -15.47 -7.25
CA LYS A 183 -19.86 -15.53 -8.66
C LYS A 183 -18.75 -14.91 -9.50
N ASN A 184 -18.03 -15.75 -10.23
CA ASN A 184 -16.87 -15.37 -11.00
C ASN A 184 -17.30 -14.28 -11.99
N ARG A 185 -16.87 -13.02 -11.74
CA ARG A 185 -17.21 -11.91 -12.62
C ARG A 185 -16.76 -12.27 -14.04
N PRO A 186 -17.65 -12.17 -15.06
CA PRO A 186 -17.30 -12.42 -16.44
C PRO A 186 -16.00 -11.67 -16.80
N GLY A 187 -14.96 -12.42 -17.20
CA GLY A 187 -13.64 -11.86 -17.50
C GLY A 187 -12.51 -12.24 -16.55
N GLN A 188 -12.76 -12.76 -15.34
CA GLN A 188 -11.66 -13.28 -14.50
C GLN A 188 -11.01 -14.53 -15.11
N ARG A 189 -11.83 -15.48 -15.61
CA ARG A 189 -11.33 -16.69 -16.28
C ARG A 189 -10.51 -16.35 -17.53
N ALA A 190 -10.95 -15.35 -18.30
CA ALA A 190 -10.23 -14.86 -19.48
C ALA A 190 -8.90 -14.19 -19.13
N ARG A 191 -8.83 -13.43 -18.01
CA ARG A 191 -7.56 -12.86 -17.52
C ARG A 191 -6.62 -13.94 -17.03
N LYS A 192 -7.12 -14.96 -16.33
CA LYS A 192 -6.33 -16.10 -15.86
C LYS A 192 -5.76 -16.91 -17.05
N GLN A 193 -6.57 -17.14 -18.09
CA GLN A 193 -6.10 -17.78 -19.33
C GLN A 193 -5.09 -16.93 -20.11
N ARG A 194 -5.28 -15.60 -20.19
CA ARG A 194 -4.29 -14.71 -20.82
C ARG A 194 -2.96 -14.69 -20.06
N ALA A 195 -3.01 -14.62 -18.73
CA ALA A 195 -1.81 -14.66 -17.90
C ALA A 195 -1.05 -15.98 -18.10
N LEU A 196 -1.76 -17.11 -18.11
CA LEU A 196 -1.17 -18.43 -18.36
C LEU A 196 -0.51 -18.51 -19.75
N MET A 197 -1.17 -18.00 -20.80
CA MET A 197 -0.59 -17.99 -22.15
C MET A 197 0.63 -17.05 -22.26
N GLU A 198 0.62 -15.93 -21.55
CA GLU A 198 1.73 -14.97 -21.58
C GLU A 198 2.95 -15.49 -20.79
N GLU A 199 2.71 -16.23 -19.70
CA GLU A 199 3.74 -16.95 -18.97
C GLU A 199 4.35 -18.07 -19.82
N GLN A 200 3.53 -18.84 -20.54
CA GLN A 200 4.01 -19.84 -21.50
C GLN A 200 4.84 -19.21 -22.62
N ARG A 201 4.42 -18.06 -23.17
CA ARG A 201 5.20 -17.31 -24.17
C ARG A 201 6.53 -16.80 -23.63
N LYS A 202 6.58 -16.32 -22.38
CA LYS A 202 7.82 -15.86 -21.74
C LYS A 202 8.75 -17.01 -21.37
N SER A 203 8.22 -18.20 -21.08
CA SER A 203 9.01 -19.39 -20.78
C SER A 203 9.73 -19.99 -22.00
N GLY A 204 9.47 -19.50 -23.22
CA GLY A 204 10.12 -19.94 -24.45
C GLY A 204 9.86 -21.40 -24.83
N LYS A 205 9.07 -22.13 -24.04
CA LYS A 205 8.73 -23.53 -24.25
C LYS A 205 7.42 -23.60 -25.00
N LEU A 206 7.51 -23.58 -26.33
CA LEU A 206 6.38 -23.99 -27.18
C LEU A 206 6.00 -25.42 -26.77
N PRO A 207 4.76 -25.68 -26.33
CA PRO A 207 4.32 -27.05 -26.16
C PRO A 207 4.41 -27.73 -27.53
N ALA A 208 5.15 -28.84 -27.59
CA ALA A 208 5.12 -29.71 -28.76
C ALA A 208 3.64 -30.04 -29.05
N PRO A 209 3.20 -30.01 -30.32
CA PRO A 209 1.83 -30.33 -30.65
C PRO A 209 1.54 -31.73 -30.10
N THR A 210 0.66 -31.80 -29.10
CA THR A 210 0.12 -33.07 -28.63
C THR A 210 -0.67 -33.65 -29.80
N ARG A 211 -0.07 -34.66 -30.44
CA ARG A 211 -0.67 -35.42 -31.51
C ARG A 211 -1.64 -36.41 -30.88
N ASP A 212 -2.73 -35.90 -30.32
CA ASP A 212 -3.83 -36.72 -29.84
C ASP A 212 -4.63 -37.17 -31.07
N SER A 213 -4.15 -38.28 -31.65
CA SER A 213 -4.85 -39.06 -32.65
C SER A 213 -6.04 -39.77 -32.00
N ASN A 214 -7.15 -39.07 -31.79
CA ASN A 214 -8.45 -39.75 -31.67
C ASN A 214 -9.67 -38.87 -32.02
N SER A 215 -9.56 -37.99 -33.03
CA SER A 215 -10.74 -37.42 -33.66
C SER A 215 -11.22 -38.36 -34.78
N LYS A 216 -12.32 -39.08 -34.49
CA LYS A 216 -13.05 -39.97 -35.42
C LYS A 216 -13.73 -39.24 -36.61
N TYR A 217 -13.52 -37.94 -36.75
CA TYR A 217 -13.92 -37.16 -37.92
C TYR A 217 -12.69 -36.40 -38.43
N GLY A 218 -12.17 -36.85 -39.56
CA GLY A 218 -10.93 -36.36 -40.16
C GLY A 218 -11.04 -34.95 -40.77
N PRO A 219 -9.91 -34.42 -41.26
CA PRO A 219 -9.85 -33.09 -41.87
C PRO A 219 -10.48 -33.15 -43.26
N SER A 220 -11.71 -32.66 -43.39
CA SER A 220 -12.29 -32.37 -44.70
C SER A 220 -11.57 -31.16 -45.28
N SER A 221 -10.62 -31.42 -46.16
CA SER A 221 -10.30 -30.52 -47.27
C SER A 221 -11.59 -30.27 -48.04
N ARG A 222 -12.07 -29.03 -48.01
CA ARG A 222 -13.03 -28.55 -49.00
C ARG A 222 -12.68 -27.12 -49.36
N ASP A 223 -11.82 -27.02 -50.37
CA ASP A 223 -11.89 -25.93 -51.32
C ASP A 223 -13.36 -25.76 -51.75
N LYS A 224 -13.94 -24.60 -51.49
CA LYS A 224 -15.15 -24.15 -52.14
C LYS A 224 -15.19 -22.64 -52.18
N GLU A 225 -14.78 -22.14 -53.32
CA GLU A 225 -15.39 -21.06 -54.09
C GLU A 225 -16.33 -20.11 -53.35
N ARG A 226 -15.88 -18.86 -53.37
CA ARG A 226 -16.63 -17.61 -53.27
C ARG A 226 -17.96 -17.68 -54.04
N PRO A 227 -19.04 -17.11 -53.48
CA PRO A 227 -19.88 -16.25 -54.31
C PRO A 227 -19.99 -14.83 -53.75
N ALA A 228 -20.37 -13.96 -54.67
CA ALA A 228 -20.32 -12.52 -54.60
C ALA A 228 -21.38 -11.87 -53.69
N ALA A 229 -21.05 -10.63 -53.30
CA ALA A 229 -21.93 -9.48 -53.12
C ALA A 229 -23.19 -9.59 -52.22
N ALA A 230 -23.11 -8.96 -51.05
CA ALA A 230 -24.21 -8.13 -50.52
C ALA A 230 -23.64 -6.99 -49.66
N GLN A 231 -24.14 -5.79 -49.94
CA GLN A 231 -23.64 -4.48 -49.54
C GLN A 231 -23.80 -4.23 -48.02
N ARG A 232 -22.76 -3.64 -47.39
CA ARG A 232 -22.92 -2.90 -46.12
C ARG A 232 -22.35 -1.48 -46.30
N PRO A 233 -23.02 -0.43 -45.78
CA PRO A 233 -22.68 0.96 -46.03
C PRO A 233 -21.34 1.39 -45.37
N PRO A 234 -20.66 2.40 -45.93
CA PRO A 234 -19.33 2.83 -45.50
C PRO A 234 -19.37 3.59 -44.17
N ARG A 235 -18.41 3.26 -43.30
CA ARG A 235 -18.08 4.03 -42.09
C ARG A 235 -17.14 5.17 -42.48
N PRO A 236 -17.38 6.42 -42.07
CA PRO A 236 -16.57 7.57 -42.47
C PRO A 236 -15.15 7.47 -41.90
N GLY A 237 -14.17 7.65 -42.79
CA GLY A 237 -12.75 7.63 -42.50
C GLY A 237 -12.23 8.95 -41.92
N SER A 238 -11.19 8.85 -41.11
CA SER A 238 -10.27 9.96 -40.85
C SER A 238 -8.99 9.69 -41.63
N LEU A 239 -8.71 10.64 -42.52
CA LEU A 239 -7.73 10.61 -43.58
C LEU A 239 -6.31 10.73 -43.02
N SER A 240 -5.49 9.71 -43.29
CA SER A 240 -4.09 9.94 -43.62
C SER A 240 -4.04 10.79 -44.89
N ASN A 241 -3.34 11.93 -44.86
CA ASN A 241 -2.94 12.58 -46.10
C ASN A 241 -1.45 12.86 -46.14
N LYS A 242 -0.92 12.57 -47.32
CA LYS A 242 0.47 12.43 -47.73
C LYS A 242 0.87 13.68 -48.52
N MET A 243 2.18 13.92 -48.61
CA MET A 243 2.89 14.75 -49.59
C MET A 243 3.05 16.27 -49.34
N GLY A 244 4.23 16.61 -48.81
CA GLY A 244 5.30 17.30 -49.54
C GLY A 244 4.96 18.46 -50.47
N LYS A 245 5.41 19.67 -50.10
CA LYS A 245 5.89 20.71 -51.03
C LYS A 245 7.11 21.42 -50.43
N GLN A 246 8.14 21.56 -51.25
CA GLN A 246 9.37 22.30 -50.98
C GLN A 246 9.21 23.81 -51.22
N LYS A 247 10.21 24.55 -50.70
CA LYS A 247 10.68 25.92 -50.99
C LYS A 247 10.14 27.06 -50.09
N PRO A 248 10.86 28.20 -49.97
CA PRO A 248 12.28 28.35 -49.65
C PRO A 248 12.54 29.42 -48.55
N MET A 249 13.73 29.36 -47.94
CA MET A 249 14.54 30.46 -47.37
C MET A 249 13.79 31.71 -46.86
N ALA A 250 13.56 31.79 -45.54
CA ALA A 250 13.32 33.04 -44.83
C ALA A 250 14.33 33.18 -43.67
N VAL A 251 15.02 34.32 -43.70
CA VAL A 251 16.10 34.79 -42.82
C VAL A 251 15.76 34.61 -41.33
N PRO A 252 16.63 34.01 -40.49
CA PRO A 252 16.45 34.07 -39.05
C PRO A 252 16.93 35.43 -38.52
N ALA A 253 16.00 36.20 -37.97
CA ALA A 253 16.29 37.32 -37.08
C ALA A 253 17.09 36.83 -35.85
N PRO A 254 17.99 37.67 -35.29
CA PRO A 254 18.86 37.28 -34.18
C PRO A 254 18.04 37.03 -32.90
N ARG A 255 18.15 35.81 -32.37
CA ARG A 255 17.65 35.49 -31.02
C ARG A 255 18.56 36.13 -29.97
N PRO A 256 18.00 36.74 -28.89
CA PRO A 256 18.81 37.17 -27.76
C PRO A 256 19.44 35.94 -27.08
N ALA A 257 20.73 36.06 -26.78
CA ALA A 257 21.55 35.03 -26.17
C ALA A 257 20.91 34.50 -24.89
N LYS A 258 20.63 33.19 -24.87
CA LYS A 258 20.24 32.45 -23.68
C LYS A 258 21.50 32.26 -22.84
N ALA A 259 21.63 33.07 -21.79
CA ALA A 259 22.70 32.95 -20.80
C ALA A 259 22.73 31.52 -20.23
N THR A 260 23.89 30.90 -20.35
CA THR A 260 24.24 29.65 -19.69
C THR A 260 24.32 29.88 -18.18
N PRO A 261 23.67 29.06 -17.33
CA PRO A 261 23.89 29.15 -15.90
C PRO A 261 25.31 28.67 -15.57
N ALA A 262 26.09 29.54 -14.94
CA ALA A 262 27.42 29.24 -14.45
C ALA A 262 27.42 28.06 -13.46
N PRO A 263 28.50 27.26 -13.39
CA PRO A 263 28.63 26.21 -12.38
C PRO A 263 28.62 26.81 -10.97
N PRO A 264 28.03 26.12 -9.97
CA PRO A 264 27.90 26.65 -8.62
C PRO A 264 29.29 26.90 -8.03
N GLN A 265 29.57 28.17 -7.75
CA GLN A 265 30.76 28.59 -7.04
C GLN A 265 30.73 27.96 -5.64
N ARG A 266 31.79 27.20 -5.35
CA ARG A 266 32.03 26.56 -4.06
C ARG A 266 32.18 27.68 -3.03
N ALA A 267 31.19 27.82 -2.14
CA ALA A 267 31.22 28.83 -1.08
C ALA A 267 32.49 28.65 -0.24
N THR A 268 33.30 29.71 -0.18
CA THR A 268 34.46 29.82 0.69
C THR A 268 33.96 29.93 2.12
N ILE A 269 34.24 28.90 2.92
CA ILE A 269 33.91 28.84 4.34
C ILE A 269 34.77 29.88 5.06
N THR A 270 34.16 30.96 5.55
CA THR A 270 34.84 31.94 6.39
C THR A 270 35.09 31.35 7.78
N ALA A 271 36.20 31.72 8.41
CA ALA A 271 36.73 31.08 9.61
C ALA A 271 35.83 31.17 10.87
N GLN A 272 34.69 31.87 10.80
CA GLN A 272 33.71 31.93 11.90
C GLN A 272 32.66 30.80 11.86
N ASP A 273 32.57 30.03 10.76
CA ASP A 273 31.61 28.93 10.61
C ASP A 273 32.08 27.58 11.18
N LYS A 274 33.29 27.49 11.73
CA LYS A 274 33.83 26.24 12.30
C LYS A 274 33.25 25.89 13.68
N ALA A 275 32.50 26.80 14.32
CA ALA A 275 31.95 26.58 15.66
C ALA A 275 30.60 25.86 15.66
N HIS A 276 29.95 25.67 14.50
CA HIS A 276 28.63 25.05 14.43
C HIS A 276 28.56 23.97 13.37
N HIS A 277 28.19 22.77 13.82
CA HIS A 277 28.01 21.60 12.96
C HIS A 277 27.01 21.93 11.83
N PRO A 278 27.22 21.46 10.59
CA PRO A 278 26.38 21.81 9.42
C PRO A 278 24.88 21.54 9.62
N SER A 279 24.51 20.60 10.49
CA SER A 279 23.13 20.31 10.87
C SER A 279 22.45 21.43 11.68
N TRP A 280 23.21 22.28 12.37
CA TRP A 280 22.69 23.42 13.12
C TRP A 280 22.41 24.62 12.21
N ALA A 281 23.32 24.91 11.28
CA ALA A 281 23.14 25.94 10.26
C ALA A 281 21.92 25.65 9.38
N ALA A 282 21.73 24.39 8.96
CA ALA A 282 20.54 23.98 8.19
C ALA A 282 19.23 24.22 8.97
N LYS A 283 19.24 24.04 10.29
CA LYS A 283 18.06 24.20 11.15
C LYS A 283 17.71 25.67 11.40
N GLN A 284 18.70 26.56 11.44
CA GLN A 284 18.48 28.02 11.48
C GLN A 284 17.89 28.52 10.16
N ALA A 285 18.44 28.09 9.02
CA ALA A 285 17.94 28.49 7.70
C ALA A 285 16.48 28.06 7.45
N GLN A 286 16.05 26.89 7.95
CA GLN A 286 14.63 26.50 7.91
C GLN A 286 13.76 27.38 8.80
N LYS A 287 14.23 27.70 10.01
CA LYS A 287 13.52 28.60 10.92
C LYS A 287 13.32 29.99 10.34
N GLU A 288 14.32 30.52 9.62
CA GLU A 288 14.23 31.81 8.95
C GLU A 288 13.26 31.79 7.76
N LYS A 289 13.26 30.71 6.97
CA LYS A 289 12.29 30.52 5.88
C LYS A 289 10.84 30.36 6.37
N GLU A 290 10.66 29.73 7.52
CA GLU A 290 9.35 29.55 8.15
C GLU A 290 8.92 30.76 8.99
N LYS A 291 9.80 31.74 9.22
CA LYS A 291 9.46 33.00 9.89
C LYS A 291 8.66 33.85 8.92
N ILE A 292 7.36 33.57 8.86
CA ILE A 292 6.37 34.32 8.10
C ILE A 292 6.60 35.82 8.37
N PRO A 293 6.83 36.65 7.35
CA PRO A 293 7.00 38.08 7.55
C PRO A 293 5.75 38.62 8.23
N ALA A 294 5.94 39.42 9.29
CA ALA A 294 4.84 40.02 10.03
C ALA A 294 3.89 40.72 9.06
N PHE A 295 2.60 40.43 9.17
CA PHE A 295 1.56 40.89 8.25
C PHE A 295 1.46 42.42 8.28
N ALA A 296 2.11 43.09 7.32
CA ALA A 296 2.11 44.55 7.16
C ALA A 296 0.87 45.06 6.41
N GLY A 297 -0.30 44.48 6.67
CA GLY A 297 -1.55 44.92 6.07
C GLY A 297 -2.09 46.16 6.78
N LYS A 298 -2.37 47.24 6.04
CA LYS A 298 -3.16 48.38 6.54
C LYS A 298 -4.58 47.90 6.87
N LYS A 299 -5.02 48.11 8.12
CA LYS A 299 -6.40 47.85 8.53
C LYS A 299 -7.32 48.80 7.77
N VAL A 300 -8.24 48.25 6.96
CA VAL A 300 -9.38 48.99 6.41
C VAL A 300 -10.47 48.97 7.47
N VAL A 301 -10.82 50.15 7.98
CA VAL A 301 -12.01 50.36 8.79
C VAL A 301 -13.12 50.77 7.83
N PHE A 302 -14.29 50.13 7.94
CA PHE A 302 -15.50 50.57 7.26
C PHE A 302 -16.26 51.44 8.26
N ASP A 303 -16.51 52.69 7.89
CA ASP A 303 -17.42 53.58 8.63
C ASP A 303 -18.88 53.16 8.32
N ASP A 304 -19.75 53.22 9.33
CA ASP A 304 -21.17 52.80 9.35
C ASP A 304 -22.05 53.53 8.32
#